data_AF-A0A8K0RFQ4-F1
#
_entry.id   AF-A0A8K0RFQ4-F1
#
_cell.length_a   1.000
_cell.length_b   1.000
_cell.length_c   1.000
_cell.angle_alpha   90.00
_cell.angle_beta   90.00
_cell.angle_gamma   90.00
#
_symmetry.space_group_name_H-M   'P 1'
#
loop_
_entity.id
_entity.type
_entity.pdbx_description
1 polymer ?
#
loop_
_entity_poly.entity_id
_entity_poly.type
_entity_poly.pdbx_seq_one_letter_code
_entity_poly.pdbx_strand_id
1 'polypeptide(L)'
;MQFFTQLLLLASTVSAVNINLYPSSGQCSGNFVVCSNINANVCCGVSSGQAKGAIYFQNLPNPANVGTFGRGEGCNVQIRADRTTSPNWCVFNLANSVTGGRWSFASKRRGLGEKEGDCLRPDTGVVQGRQFNLTSLDDAAFENFLEYMDSVEPTVPDQFLDSEILTSEGSAVAIN
;
A
#
# COMPACT_ATOMS: atom_id res chain seq x y z
N MET A 1 21.08 -28.72 -40.96
CA MET A 1 19.88 -28.55 -40.12
C MET A 1 20.30 -27.74 -38.90
N GLN A 2 20.08 -26.42 -38.94
CA GLN A 2 20.35 -25.53 -37.79
C GLN A 2 19.00 -25.08 -37.25
N PHE A 3 18.55 -25.74 -36.19
CA PHE A 3 17.39 -25.32 -35.42
C PHE A 3 17.84 -24.13 -34.55
N PHE A 4 17.46 -22.92 -34.95
CA PHE A 4 17.56 -21.75 -34.09
C PHE A 4 16.53 -21.88 -32.97
N THR A 5 17.01 -22.25 -31.79
CA THR A 5 16.27 -22.30 -30.52
C THR A 5 15.84 -20.88 -30.15
N GLN A 6 14.62 -20.49 -30.52
CA GLN A 6 14.02 -19.26 -30.03
C GLN A 6 13.55 -19.47 -28.58
N LEU A 7 14.38 -19.06 -27.63
CA LEU A 7 13.99 -18.82 -26.24
C LEU A 7 13.07 -17.58 -26.21
N LEU A 8 11.77 -17.77 -26.41
CA LEU A 8 10.77 -16.80 -26.00
C LEU A 8 10.74 -16.77 -24.46
N LEU A 9 11.47 -15.82 -23.88
CA LEU A 9 11.28 -15.42 -22.49
C LEU A 9 9.91 -14.75 -22.38
N LEU A 10 8.92 -15.46 -21.84
CA LEU A 10 7.69 -14.83 -21.37
C LEU A 10 8.05 -14.00 -20.13
N ALA A 11 8.37 -12.73 -20.33
CA ALA A 11 8.39 -11.76 -19.25
C ALA A 11 6.95 -11.60 -18.75
N SER A 12 6.57 -12.35 -17.71
CA SER A 12 5.37 -12.04 -16.93
C SER A 12 5.59 -10.65 -16.34
N THR A 13 4.90 -9.65 -16.87
CA THR A 13 4.90 -8.31 -16.30
C THR A 13 4.20 -8.39 -14.95
N VAL A 14 4.95 -8.67 -13.89
CA VAL A 14 4.47 -8.51 -12.52
C VAL A 14 4.28 -7.02 -12.33
N SER A 15 3.04 -6.57 -12.41
CA SER A 15 2.70 -5.19 -12.13
C SER A 15 2.85 -4.95 -10.63
N ALA A 16 3.95 -4.31 -10.24
CA ALA A 16 4.20 -3.87 -8.89
C ALA A 16 3.32 -2.65 -8.57
N VAL A 17 2.16 -2.88 -7.95
CA VAL A 17 1.30 -1.82 -7.43
C VAL A 17 1.69 -1.55 -5.99
N ASN A 18 1.88 -0.29 -5.63
CA ASN A 18 2.02 0.08 -4.21
C ASN A 18 0.65 0.50 -3.69
N ILE A 19 0.32 0.04 -2.48
CA ILE A 19 -0.91 0.42 -1.79
C ILE A 19 -0.52 1.19 -0.55
N ASN A 20 -0.88 2.47 -0.50
CA ASN A 20 -0.60 3.33 0.63
C ASN A 20 -1.88 3.52 1.45
N LEU A 21 -1.79 3.37 2.77
CA LEU A 21 -2.91 3.50 3.69
C LEU A 21 -2.68 4.73 4.58
N TYR A 22 -3.62 5.67 4.52
CA TYR A 22 -3.56 6.94 5.24
C TYR A 22 -4.55 6.92 6.40
N PRO A 23 -4.13 7.32 7.60
CA PRO A 23 -5.03 7.37 8.75
C PRO A 23 -6.09 8.47 8.61
N SER A 24 -5.74 9.59 7.99
CA SER A 24 -6.69 10.65 7.69
C SER A 24 -7.70 10.23 6.63
N SER A 25 -8.98 10.60 6.84
CA SER A 25 -10.06 10.41 5.87
C SER A 25 -10.11 11.47 4.77
N GLY A 26 -9.22 12.47 4.85
CA GLY A 26 -9.06 13.50 3.84
C GLY A 26 -8.36 13.02 2.56
N GLN A 27 -7.68 13.93 1.88
CA GLN A 27 -6.90 13.58 0.69
C GLN A 27 -5.75 12.65 1.09
N CYS A 28 -5.29 11.78 0.17
CA CYS A 28 -4.15 10.87 0.38
C CYS A 28 -2.84 11.65 0.59
N SER A 29 -2.69 12.28 1.75
CA SER A 29 -1.62 13.16 2.14
C SER A 29 -1.27 12.98 3.62
N GLY A 30 -0.05 13.39 4.00
CA GLY A 30 0.46 13.22 5.36
C GLY A 30 1.15 11.87 5.55
N ASN A 31 1.04 11.30 6.75
CA ASN A 31 1.66 10.04 7.12
C ASN A 31 0.91 8.87 6.47
N PHE A 32 1.61 7.82 6.05
CA PHE A 32 1.01 6.61 5.51
C PHE A 32 1.91 5.40 5.64
N VAL A 33 1.31 4.22 5.63
CA VAL A 33 2.04 2.95 5.48
C VAL A 33 1.85 2.41 4.08
N VAL A 34 2.81 1.64 3.58
CA VAL A 34 2.85 1.12 2.22
C VAL A 34 3.01 -0.40 2.28
N CYS A 35 2.24 -1.12 1.46
CA CYS A 35 2.70 -2.41 0.99
C CYS A 35 3.19 -2.24 -0.44
N SER A 36 4.44 -2.61 -0.68
CA SER A 36 5.11 -2.42 -1.96
C SER A 36 4.95 -3.67 -2.84
N ASN A 37 4.94 -3.47 -4.15
CA ASN A 37 4.95 -4.57 -5.14
C ASN A 37 3.79 -5.57 -5.01
N ILE A 38 2.59 -5.07 -4.74
CA ILE A 38 1.40 -5.89 -4.49
C ILE A 38 0.81 -6.43 -5.80
N ASN A 39 0.69 -7.76 -5.84
CA ASN A 39 0.03 -8.48 -6.94
C ASN A 39 -1.48 -8.24 -6.96
N ALA A 40 -2.09 -8.41 -8.14
CA ALA A 40 -3.54 -8.38 -8.27
C ALA A 40 -4.18 -9.39 -7.31
N ASN A 41 -5.31 -8.99 -6.72
CA ASN A 41 -6.12 -9.76 -5.77
C ASN A 41 -5.46 -10.06 -4.42
N VAL A 42 -4.27 -9.53 -4.16
CA VAL A 42 -3.66 -9.60 -2.83
C VAL A 42 -4.10 -8.39 -2.01
N CYS A 43 -4.56 -8.63 -0.78
CA CYS A 43 -4.92 -7.55 0.13
C CYS A 43 -3.71 -7.06 0.89
N CYS A 44 -3.54 -5.75 0.96
CA CYS A 44 -2.58 -5.05 1.82
C CYS A 44 -3.36 -4.35 2.92
N GLY A 45 -2.95 -4.46 4.18
CA GLY A 45 -3.71 -3.89 5.27
C GLY A 45 -3.13 -4.12 6.65
N VAL A 46 -3.82 -3.55 7.62
CA VAL A 46 -3.49 -3.56 9.04
C VAL A 46 -4.59 -4.27 9.83
N SER A 47 -4.34 -4.50 11.11
CA SER A 47 -5.29 -5.11 12.04
C SER A 47 -6.62 -4.34 12.12
N SER A 48 -7.69 -5.03 12.53
CA SER A 48 -9.06 -4.47 12.52
C SER A 48 -9.26 -3.23 13.41
N GLY A 49 -8.37 -2.98 14.38
CA GLY A 49 -8.40 -1.78 15.24
C GLY A 49 -7.71 -0.54 14.67
N GLN A 50 -6.98 -0.68 13.55
CA GLN A 50 -6.11 0.36 12.98
C GLN A 50 -6.73 0.97 11.73
N ALA A 51 -8.01 1.33 11.80
CA ALA A 51 -8.74 1.73 10.61
C ALA A 51 -8.21 3.04 10.01
N LYS A 52 -8.16 3.06 8.68
CA LYS A 52 -7.57 4.09 7.83
C LYS A 52 -8.66 4.81 7.05
N GLY A 53 -8.45 6.10 6.82
CA GLY A 53 -9.43 7.00 6.23
C GLY A 53 -9.32 7.15 4.71
N ALA A 54 -8.15 6.84 4.13
CA ALA A 54 -7.93 6.86 2.69
C ALA A 54 -6.93 5.79 2.24
N ILE A 55 -7.04 5.39 0.97
CA ILE A 55 -6.15 4.46 0.30
C ILE A 55 -5.65 5.09 -0.99
N TYR A 56 -4.35 5.02 -1.25
CA TYR A 56 -3.77 5.39 -2.53
C TYR A 56 -3.21 4.16 -3.24
N PHE A 57 -3.62 3.96 -4.48
CA PHE A 57 -3.08 2.95 -5.36
C PHE A 57 -2.11 3.62 -6.33
N GLN A 58 -0.85 3.19 -6.30
CA GLN A 58 0.21 3.72 -7.16
C GLN A 58 0.62 2.68 -8.20
N ASN A 59 0.94 3.15 -9.42
CA ASN A 59 1.44 2.32 -10.51
C ASN A 59 0.46 1.22 -10.97
N LEU A 60 -0.85 1.52 -10.97
CA LEU A 60 -1.86 0.60 -11.48
C LEU A 60 -1.62 0.26 -12.96
N PRO A 61 -1.50 -1.03 -13.32
CA PRO A 61 -1.27 -1.45 -14.70
C PRO A 61 -2.55 -1.30 -15.52
N ASN A 62 -2.47 -0.69 -16.70
CA ASN A 62 -3.61 -0.56 -17.63
C ASN A 62 -4.90 -0.11 -16.88
N PRO A 63 -4.89 1.08 -16.26
CA PRO A 63 -5.90 1.48 -15.29
C PRO A 63 -7.33 1.42 -15.85
N ALA A 64 -7.51 1.66 -17.16
CA ALA A 64 -8.81 1.49 -17.85
C ALA A 64 -9.49 0.12 -17.63
N ASN A 65 -8.74 -0.90 -17.20
CA ASN A 65 -9.23 -2.23 -16.89
C ASN A 65 -8.97 -2.67 -15.44
N VAL A 66 -8.87 -1.74 -14.49
CA VAL A 66 -8.60 -2.04 -13.07
C VAL A 66 -9.77 -1.64 -12.17
N GLY A 67 -10.08 -2.50 -11.20
CA GLY A 67 -10.89 -2.17 -10.04
C GLY A 67 -10.02 -2.03 -8.80
N THR A 68 -10.35 -1.06 -7.94
CA THR A 68 -9.71 -0.84 -6.64
C THR A 68 -10.73 -1.06 -5.54
N PHE A 69 -10.31 -1.70 -4.44
CA PHE A 69 -11.21 -2.15 -3.40
C PHE A 69 -10.69 -1.72 -2.03
N GLY A 70 -11.53 -1.03 -1.27
CA GLY A 70 -11.30 -0.79 0.16
C GLY A 70 -11.83 -1.96 0.97
N ARG A 71 -11.04 -2.46 1.91
CA ARG A 71 -11.31 -3.66 2.72
C ARG A 71 -11.32 -3.32 4.20
N GLY A 72 -12.25 -3.90 4.96
CA GLY A 72 -12.44 -3.74 6.40
C GLY A 72 -12.11 -5.03 7.15
N GLU A 73 -12.14 -4.96 8.49
CA GLU A 73 -11.96 -6.12 9.38
C GLU A 73 -10.68 -6.92 9.11
N GLY A 74 -9.54 -6.26 8.91
CA GLY A 74 -8.28 -6.95 8.61
C GLY A 74 -8.32 -7.65 7.24
N CYS A 75 -8.81 -6.95 6.23
CA CYS A 75 -9.00 -7.44 4.86
C CYS A 75 -10.12 -8.46 4.61
N ASN A 76 -10.95 -8.80 5.60
CA ASN A 76 -12.01 -9.80 5.43
C ASN A 76 -13.24 -9.26 4.69
N VAL A 77 -13.64 -8.01 4.92
CA VAL A 77 -14.89 -7.46 4.34
C VAL A 77 -14.57 -6.47 3.23
N GLN A 78 -15.34 -6.48 2.14
CA GLN A 78 -15.29 -5.39 1.16
C GLN A 78 -16.15 -4.21 1.61
N ILE A 79 -15.52 -3.06 1.82
CA ILE A 79 -16.19 -1.82 2.24
C ILE A 79 -16.48 -0.93 1.03
N ARG A 80 -15.57 -0.93 0.05
CA ARG A 80 -15.70 -0.09 -1.14
C ARG A 80 -15.13 -0.76 -2.38
N ALA A 81 -15.71 -0.44 -3.52
CA ALA A 81 -15.19 -0.78 -4.83
C ALA A 81 -15.30 0.44 -5.76
N ASP A 82 -14.18 0.82 -6.35
CA ASP A 82 -14.11 1.91 -7.32
C ASP A 82 -13.45 1.41 -8.62
N ARG A 83 -13.66 2.18 -9.69
CA ARG A 83 -12.94 2.05 -10.95
C ARG A 83 -12.20 3.35 -11.21
N THR A 84 -11.04 3.25 -11.81
CA THR A 84 -10.21 4.40 -12.17
C THR A 84 -9.65 4.20 -13.56
N THR A 85 -9.38 5.28 -14.28
CA THR A 85 -8.57 5.27 -15.51
C THR A 85 -7.19 5.87 -15.27
N SER A 86 -6.89 6.27 -14.03
CA SER A 86 -5.60 6.81 -13.63
C SER A 86 -4.69 5.70 -13.10
N PRO A 87 -3.40 5.69 -13.47
CA PRO A 87 -2.41 4.78 -12.88
C PRO A 87 -2.20 5.06 -11.38
N ASN A 88 -2.59 6.25 -10.92
CA ASN A 88 -2.44 6.72 -9.56
C ASN A 88 -3.81 7.17 -9.04
N TRP A 89 -4.33 6.51 -8.02
CA TRP A 89 -5.72 6.67 -7.61
C TRP A 89 -5.86 6.79 -6.09
N CYS A 90 -6.41 7.91 -5.64
CA CYS A 90 -6.74 8.14 -4.25
C CYS A 90 -8.22 7.85 -4.00
N VAL A 91 -8.50 6.90 -3.12
CA VAL A 91 -9.82 6.63 -2.56
C VAL A 91 -9.87 7.23 -1.16
N PHE A 92 -10.71 8.24 -0.96
CA PHE A 92 -10.83 8.98 0.30
C PHE A 92 -12.28 9.04 0.79
N ASN A 93 -12.50 9.68 1.95
CA ASN A 93 -13.79 9.71 2.65
C ASN A 93 -14.30 8.31 3.05
N LEU A 94 -13.40 7.43 3.52
CA LEU A 94 -13.74 6.06 3.92
C LEU A 94 -14.23 5.93 5.38
N ALA A 95 -14.53 7.05 6.05
CA ALA A 95 -15.05 7.11 7.42
C ALA A 95 -14.28 6.26 8.45
N ASN A 96 -12.96 6.07 8.25
CA ASN A 96 -12.11 5.21 9.08
C ASN A 96 -12.69 3.80 9.28
N SER A 97 -13.27 3.22 8.23
CA SER A 97 -13.84 1.86 8.24
C SER A 97 -12.99 0.85 7.47
N VAL A 98 -11.90 1.32 6.87
CA VAL A 98 -11.07 0.55 5.96
C VAL A 98 -9.76 0.21 6.65
N THR A 99 -9.42 -1.06 6.67
CA THR A 99 -8.19 -1.59 7.27
C THR A 99 -7.20 -2.02 6.20
N GLY A 100 -7.59 -2.04 4.92
CA GLY A 100 -6.70 -2.42 3.83
C GLY A 100 -7.25 -2.11 2.44
N GLY A 101 -6.40 -2.31 1.44
CA GLY A 101 -6.70 -2.12 0.03
C GLY A 101 -6.36 -3.35 -0.80
N ARG A 102 -7.09 -3.53 -1.90
CA ARG A 102 -6.84 -4.56 -2.91
C ARG A 102 -7.11 -3.99 -4.30
N TRP A 103 -6.45 -4.49 -5.32
CA TRP A 103 -6.75 -4.15 -6.71
C TRP A 103 -6.93 -5.41 -7.57
N SER A 104 -7.65 -5.31 -8.67
CA SER A 104 -7.82 -6.42 -9.62
C SER A 104 -8.04 -5.95 -11.05
N PHE A 105 -7.80 -6.82 -12.03
CA PHE A 105 -8.20 -6.58 -13.40
C PHE A 105 -9.71 -6.83 -13.58
N ALA A 106 -10.41 -5.88 -14.19
CA ALA A 106 -11.84 -5.91 -14.47
C ALA A 106 -12.27 -7.05 -15.41
N SER A 107 -11.33 -7.65 -16.16
CA SER A 107 -11.60 -8.64 -17.20
C SER A 107 -11.65 -10.09 -16.70
N LYS A 108 -11.33 -10.38 -15.43
CA LYS A 108 -11.56 -11.73 -14.88
C LYS A 108 -13.04 -11.90 -14.50
N ARG A 109 -13.73 -12.78 -15.23
CA ARG A 109 -15.04 -13.35 -14.84
C ARG A 109 -14.98 -13.72 -13.36
N ARG A 110 -16.04 -13.41 -12.61
CA ARG A 110 -16.20 -13.76 -11.17
C ARG A 110 -15.86 -15.23 -10.97
N GLY A 111 -14.63 -15.52 -10.56
CA GLY A 111 -14.26 -16.81 -10.03
C GLY A 111 -14.93 -16.91 -8.68
N LEU A 112 -15.91 -17.80 -8.56
CA LEU A 112 -16.44 -18.21 -7.27
C LEU A 112 -15.26 -18.66 -6.40
N GLY A 113 -15.06 -18.01 -5.26
CA GLY A 113 -14.07 -18.46 -4.25
C GLY A 113 -12.68 -17.85 -4.38
N GLU A 114 -12.57 -16.54 -4.58
CA GLU A 114 -11.33 -15.83 -4.23
C GLU A 114 -11.23 -15.88 -2.70
N LYS A 115 -10.41 -16.80 -2.18
CA LYS A 115 -10.21 -16.96 -0.73
C LYS A 115 -9.80 -15.60 -0.16
N GLU A 116 -10.56 -15.17 0.84
CA GLU A 116 -10.10 -14.27 1.88
C GLU A 116 -8.78 -14.85 2.40
N GLY A 117 -7.69 -14.27 1.91
CA GLY A 117 -6.34 -14.68 2.23
C GLY A 117 -5.74 -13.67 3.18
N ASP A 118 -4.77 -14.14 3.97
CA ASP A 118 -4.04 -13.36 4.94
C ASP A 118 -3.63 -12.01 4.36
N CYS A 119 -3.99 -10.97 5.11
CA CYS A 119 -3.66 -9.60 4.80
C CYS A 119 -2.14 -9.43 4.78
N LEU A 120 -1.57 -8.96 3.66
CA LEU A 120 -0.16 -8.56 3.68
C LEU A 120 0.00 -7.31 4.53
N ARG A 121 0.90 -7.43 5.51
CA ARG A 121 1.31 -6.33 6.36
C ARG A 121 2.14 -5.32 5.57
N PRO A 122 1.95 -4.00 5.79
CA PRO A 122 2.81 -2.96 5.25
C PRO A 122 4.29 -3.19 5.55
N ASP A 123 5.12 -2.94 4.54
CA ASP A 123 6.58 -3.08 4.59
C ASP A 123 7.29 -1.76 4.89
N THR A 124 6.63 -0.63 4.63
CA THR A 124 7.24 0.70 4.75
C THR A 124 6.28 1.66 5.45
N GLY A 125 6.81 2.47 6.36
CA GLY A 125 6.09 3.57 7.01
C GLY A 125 6.66 4.90 6.56
N VAL A 126 5.81 5.87 6.27
CA VAL A 126 6.21 7.22 5.89
C VAL A 126 5.64 8.21 6.89
N VAL A 127 6.52 8.88 7.64
CA VAL A 127 6.15 9.87 8.65
C VAL A 127 6.88 11.16 8.35
N GLN A 128 6.14 12.25 8.11
CA GLN A 128 6.70 13.56 7.76
C GLN A 128 7.72 13.50 6.60
N GLY A 129 7.50 12.59 5.63
CA GLY A 129 8.39 12.38 4.47
C GLY A 129 9.58 11.46 4.71
N ARG A 130 9.85 11.03 5.96
CA ARG A 130 10.89 10.04 6.28
C ARG A 130 10.34 8.63 6.13
N GLN A 131 11.15 7.72 5.59
CA GLN A 131 10.76 6.32 5.36
C GLN A 131 11.36 5.41 6.42
N PHE A 132 10.55 4.48 6.92
CA PHE A 132 10.91 3.51 7.95
C PHE A 132 10.64 2.10 7.44
N ASN A 133 11.59 1.19 7.63
CA ASN A 133 11.40 -0.22 7.30
C ASN A 133 10.55 -0.89 8.40
N LEU A 134 9.39 -1.41 8.02
CA LEU A 134 8.46 -2.08 8.94
C LEU A 134 8.60 -3.61 8.92
N THR A 135 9.37 -4.17 7.98
CA THR A 135 9.52 -5.64 7.85
C THR A 135 10.28 -6.29 9.01
N SER A 136 11.14 -5.53 9.69
CA SER A 136 11.94 -6.00 10.82
C SER A 136 11.26 -5.83 12.18
N LEU A 137 10.13 -5.15 12.24
CA LEU A 137 9.39 -4.92 13.48
C LEU A 137 8.59 -6.17 13.83
N ASP A 138 8.58 -6.57 15.10
CA ASP A 138 7.59 -7.53 15.58
C ASP A 138 6.18 -6.92 15.58
N ASP A 139 5.16 -7.72 15.87
CA ASP A 139 3.76 -7.26 15.82
C ASP A 139 3.47 -6.16 16.85
N ALA A 140 4.09 -6.21 18.03
CA ALA A 140 3.89 -5.19 19.06
C ALA A 140 4.51 -3.85 18.66
N ALA A 141 5.74 -3.87 18.15
CA ALA A 141 6.43 -2.68 17.64
C ALA A 141 5.72 -2.07 16.43
N PHE A 142 5.14 -2.92 15.57
CA PHE A 142 4.35 -2.47 14.42
C PHE A 142 3.05 -1.79 14.84
N GLU A 143 2.29 -2.37 15.76
CA GLU A 143 1.06 -1.74 16.26
C GLU A 143 1.35 -0.40 16.96
N ASN A 144 2.44 -0.32 17.74
CA ASN A 144 2.90 0.94 18.33
C ASN A 144 3.28 1.98 17.26
N PHE A 145 3.88 1.55 16.14
CA PHE A 145 4.19 2.44 15.02
C PHE A 145 2.91 2.98 14.37
N LEU A 146 1.89 2.14 14.17
CA LEU A 146 0.60 2.56 13.62
C LEU A 146 -0.13 3.53 14.55
N GLU A 147 -0.09 3.30 15.86
CA GLU A 147 -0.67 4.22 16.84
C GLU A 147 0.05 5.58 16.83
N TYR A 148 1.39 5.56 16.77
CA TYR A 148 2.18 6.78 16.63
C TYR A 148 1.80 7.58 15.35
N MET A 149 1.62 6.89 14.23
CA MET A 149 1.23 7.53 12.97
C MET A 149 -0.15 8.18 12.99
N ASP A 150 -1.05 7.64 13.80
CA ASP A 150 -2.41 8.13 13.99
C ASP A 150 -2.43 9.28 15.02
N SER A 151 -1.37 9.41 15.82
CA SER A 151 -1.17 10.52 16.76
C SER A 151 -0.74 11.82 16.06
N VAL A 152 -1.08 12.96 16.67
CA VAL A 152 -0.75 14.31 16.18
C VAL A 152 0.64 14.76 16.65
N GLU A 153 1.41 13.88 17.30
CA GLU A 153 2.65 14.32 17.96
C GLU A 153 3.78 14.60 16.96
N PRO A 154 4.49 15.74 17.10
CA PRO A 154 5.45 16.21 16.10
C PRO A 154 6.76 15.42 16.08
N THR A 155 7.02 14.56 17.07
CA THR A 155 8.33 13.92 17.29
C THR A 155 8.28 12.41 17.06
N VAL A 156 9.17 11.90 16.21
CA VAL A 156 9.34 10.46 15.98
C VAL A 156 9.95 9.82 17.25
N PRO A 157 9.34 8.79 17.85
CA PRO A 157 9.89 8.12 19.02
C PRO A 157 11.27 7.53 18.74
N ASP A 158 12.18 7.63 19.73
CA ASP A 158 13.58 7.20 19.60
C ASP A 158 13.75 5.76 19.10
N GLN A 159 12.80 4.88 19.46
CA GLN A 159 12.78 3.47 19.06
C GLN A 159 12.62 3.23 17.54
N PHE A 160 12.23 4.26 16.77
CA PHE A 160 12.11 4.18 15.31
C PHE A 160 13.26 4.88 14.57
N LEU A 161 14.21 5.48 15.28
CA LEU A 161 15.34 6.16 14.64
C LEU A 161 16.28 5.17 13.94
N ASP A 162 16.47 3.97 14.51
CA ASP A 162 17.34 2.94 13.94
C ASP A 162 16.73 2.21 12.72
N SER A 163 15.42 2.37 12.49
CA SER A 163 14.70 1.78 11.35
C SER A 163 14.51 2.75 10.18
N GLU A 164 15.03 3.98 10.29
CA GLU A 164 15.02 4.94 9.20
C GLU A 164 15.84 4.42 8.02
N ILE A 165 15.20 4.38 6.85
CA ILE A 165 15.90 4.12 5.60
C ILE A 165 16.61 5.43 5.25
N LEU A 166 17.93 5.46 5.43
CA LEU A 166 18.77 6.58 5.00
C LEU A 166 18.65 6.76 3.48
N THR A 167 17.71 7.60 3.03
CA THR A 167 17.70 8.09 1.65
C THR A 167 18.79 9.14 1.56
N SER A 168 19.96 8.73 1.06
CA SER A 168 21.04 9.65 0.75
C SER A 168 20.61 10.61 -0.36
N GLU A 169 20.05 11.76 -0.01
CA GLU A 169 20.05 12.92 -0.90
C GLU A 169 20.53 14.15 -0.13
N GLY A 170 21.86 14.30 -0.14
CA GLY A 170 22.46 15.60 0.01
C GLY A 170 22.09 16.46 -1.19
N SER A 171 21.42 17.57 -0.95
CA SER A 171 21.52 18.75 -1.80
C SER A 171 21.20 19.98 -0.97
N ALA A 172 22.24 20.57 -0.40
CA ALA A 172 22.18 21.93 0.10
C ALA A 172 21.96 22.84 -1.11
N VAL A 173 20.74 23.34 -1.28
CA VAL A 173 20.47 24.45 -2.19
C VAL A 173 21.03 25.70 -1.53
N ALA A 174 22.22 26.11 -1.98
CA ALA A 174 22.77 27.43 -1.72
C ALA A 174 21.87 28.47 -2.42
N ILE A 175 21.23 29.32 -1.62
CA ILE A 175 20.51 30.48 -2.10
C ILE A 175 21.56 31.58 -2.27
N ASN A 176 21.73 32.04 -3.50
CA ASN A 176 22.55 33.20 -3.85
C ASN A 176 21.77 34.49 -3.59
#